data_AF-A0A958JZE9-F1
#
_entry.id   AF-A0A958JZE9-F1
#
_cell.length_a   1.000
_cell.length_b   1.000
_cell.length_c   1.000
_cell.angle_alpha   90.00
_cell.angle_beta   90.00
_cell.angle_gamma   90.00
#
_symmetry.space_group_name_H-M   'P 1'
#
loop_
_entity.id
_entity.type
_entity.pdbx_description
1 polymer ?
#
loop_
_entity_poly.entity_id
_entity_poly.type
_entity_poly.pdbx_seq_one_letter_code
_entity_poly.pdbx_strand_id
1 'polypeptide(L)'
;MFSNPREPERNRDKKAPIQQLSIEVDESYLLLHLLRATEPSKFIAAHPCRSVTAVLADASKASYSDVLILLTDERGTEFSSALKRLHQVVAPLPSFQQALRETLELRAEVELEWKSKARESTEIVRALTGFDIGHDIYRVFITHPSLRNGCYFGDQQIGWGGVNEWPNYRVVYLWHEILHDEQWLGTSDLNHALIELLTDNELRVRLNGGSYPPWEGHRELDPLREKLLPDWRAYLEQDNRDIRKFIASQVEKG
;
A
#
# COMPACT_ATOMS: atom_id res chain seq x y z
N MET A 1 -57.58 28.72 -12.06
CA MET A 1 -56.44 28.57 -11.13
C MET A 1 -55.64 27.37 -11.58
N PHE A 2 -54.54 27.59 -12.29
CA PHE A 2 -53.66 26.50 -12.73
C PHE A 2 -52.62 26.26 -11.63
N SER A 3 -52.72 25.10 -10.99
CA SER A 3 -51.76 24.59 -10.04
C SER A 3 -50.44 24.33 -10.75
N ASN A 4 -49.42 25.08 -10.34
CA ASN A 4 -48.04 24.96 -10.85
C ASN A 4 -47.49 23.57 -10.48
N PRO A 5 -47.07 22.74 -11.45
CA PRO A 5 -46.44 21.46 -11.13
C PRO A 5 -45.12 21.72 -10.41
N ARG A 6 -45.00 21.18 -9.19
CA ARG A 6 -43.76 21.23 -8.41
C ARG A 6 -42.66 20.56 -9.22
N GLU A 7 -41.62 21.31 -9.56
CA GLU A 7 -40.39 20.74 -10.09
C GLU A 7 -39.89 19.66 -9.11
N PRO A 8 -39.43 18.49 -9.61
CA PRO A 8 -38.82 17.49 -8.76
C PRO A 8 -37.59 18.13 -8.09
N GLU A 9 -37.57 18.10 -6.75
CA GLU A 9 -36.42 18.50 -5.95
C GLU A 9 -35.16 17.82 -6.52
N ARG A 10 -34.29 18.61 -7.15
CA ARG A 10 -32.95 18.17 -7.55
C ARG A 10 -32.25 17.69 -6.28
N ASN A 11 -32.15 16.38 -6.17
CA ASN A 11 -31.45 15.68 -5.10
C ASN A 11 -30.03 16.25 -5.06
N ARG A 12 -29.76 17.09 -4.06
CA ARG A 12 -28.49 17.82 -3.93
C ARG A 12 -27.34 16.84 -4.01
N ASP A 13 -26.39 17.13 -4.90
CA ASP A 13 -25.17 16.38 -5.20
C ASP A 13 -24.53 15.77 -3.95
N LYS A 14 -24.92 14.53 -3.61
CA LYS A 14 -24.15 13.74 -2.65
C LYS A 14 -22.85 13.39 -3.37
N LYS A 15 -21.79 14.15 -3.06
CA LYS A 15 -20.45 13.86 -3.55
C LYS A 15 -20.15 12.38 -3.28
N ALA A 16 -19.64 11.70 -4.31
CA ALA A 16 -19.26 10.30 -4.18
C ALA A 16 -18.30 10.12 -2.99
N PRO A 17 -18.38 8.96 -2.30
CA PRO A 17 -17.48 8.64 -1.19
C PRO A 17 -16.02 8.65 -1.67
N ILE A 18 -15.09 8.94 -0.75
CA ILE A 18 -13.64 9.01 -1.03
C ILE A 18 -12.95 8.02 -0.10
N GLN A 19 -12.02 7.23 -0.65
CA GLN A 19 -11.24 6.28 0.14
C GLN A 19 -10.46 7.00 1.25
N GLN A 20 -10.64 6.53 2.48
CA GLN A 20 -10.01 7.09 3.67
C GLN A 20 -8.87 6.20 4.14
N LEU A 21 -7.83 6.83 4.68
CA LEU A 21 -6.71 6.17 5.35
C LEU A 21 -6.56 6.70 6.77
N SER A 22 -6.27 5.79 7.70
CA SER A 22 -5.74 6.10 9.02
C SER A 22 -4.24 5.81 9.01
N ILE A 23 -3.42 6.86 8.90
CA ILE A 23 -1.96 6.73 8.71
C ILE A 23 -1.26 6.99 10.05
N GLU A 24 -0.46 6.03 10.51
CA GLU A 24 0.17 6.10 11.82
C GLU A 24 1.56 5.44 11.85
N VAL A 25 2.30 5.73 12.91
CA VAL A 25 3.58 5.09 13.21
C VAL A 25 3.40 4.35 14.54
N ASP A 26 3.54 3.03 14.51
CA ASP A 26 3.64 2.20 15.71
C ASP A 26 5.14 1.92 15.96
N GLU A 27 5.67 2.39 17.10
CA GLU A 27 7.10 2.26 17.38
C GLU A 27 7.56 0.81 17.57
N SER A 28 6.70 -0.06 18.11
CA SER A 28 7.03 -1.47 18.29
C SER A 28 7.08 -2.18 16.94
N TYR A 29 6.13 -1.85 16.05
CA TYR A 29 6.10 -2.31 14.68
C TYR A 29 7.30 -1.81 13.87
N LEU A 30 7.67 -0.53 14.03
CA LEU A 30 8.86 0.05 13.43
C LEU A 30 10.12 -0.68 13.90
N LEU A 31 10.28 -0.89 15.22
CA LEU A 31 11.42 -1.62 15.76
C LEU A 31 11.51 -3.03 15.18
N LEU A 32 10.40 -3.78 15.15
CA LEU A 32 10.37 -5.12 14.57
C LEU A 32 10.83 -5.14 13.11
N HIS A 33 10.36 -4.18 12.30
CA HIS A 33 10.73 -4.09 10.89
C HIS A 33 12.19 -3.66 10.68
N LEU A 34 12.71 -2.76 11.54
CA LEU A 34 14.12 -2.40 11.53
C LEU A 34 15.01 -3.59 11.87
N LEU A 35 14.60 -4.46 12.80
CA LEU A 35 15.32 -5.68 13.15
C LEU A 35 15.30 -6.71 12.02
N ARG A 36 14.15 -6.88 11.36
CA ARG A 36 14.00 -7.80 10.23
C ARG A 36 14.74 -7.35 8.98
N ALA A 37 15.14 -6.07 8.90
CA ALA A 37 15.97 -5.53 7.82
C ALA A 37 17.31 -6.28 7.61
N THR A 38 17.77 -7.04 8.61
CA THR A 38 19.01 -7.85 8.50
C THR A 38 18.81 -9.22 7.89
N GLU A 39 17.57 -9.71 7.78
CA GLU A 39 17.33 -11.00 7.16
C GLU A 39 17.49 -10.85 5.64
N PRO A 40 18.30 -11.70 4.98
CA PRO A 40 18.37 -11.75 3.52
C PRO A 40 17.05 -12.20 2.84
N SER A 41 15.93 -12.20 3.57
CA SER A 41 14.64 -12.70 3.12
C SER A 41 13.94 -11.70 2.20
N LYS A 42 12.92 -12.22 1.49
CA LYS A 42 12.27 -11.67 0.28
C LYS A 42 11.64 -10.27 0.40
N PHE A 43 11.68 -9.62 1.55
CA PHE A 43 10.90 -8.41 1.84
C PHE A 43 11.71 -7.10 1.90
N ILE A 44 13.04 -7.15 1.81
CA ILE A 44 13.88 -5.93 1.83
C ILE A 44 14.74 -5.88 0.55
N ALA A 45 14.37 -4.99 -0.37
CA ALA A 45 15.09 -4.79 -1.63
C ALA A 45 16.35 -3.92 -1.51
N ALA A 46 16.68 -3.37 -0.33
CA ALA A 46 17.70 -2.34 -0.18
C ALA A 46 18.76 -2.64 0.90
N HIS A 47 19.95 -2.10 0.68
CA HIS A 47 20.98 -2.03 1.72
C HIS A 47 20.47 -1.10 2.84
N PRO A 48 20.42 -1.55 4.11
CA PRO A 48 19.93 -0.71 5.19
C PRO A 48 20.76 0.58 5.28
N CYS A 49 20.06 1.71 5.38
CA CYS A 49 20.73 3.00 5.56
C CYS A 49 21.39 3.09 6.95
N ARG A 50 22.16 4.16 7.16
CA ARG A 50 22.95 4.35 8.38
C ARG A 50 22.14 4.29 9.68
N SER A 51 20.94 4.87 9.70
CA SER A 51 20.06 4.87 10.89
C SER A 51 19.59 3.45 11.23
N VAL A 52 19.16 2.68 10.23
CA VAL A 52 18.79 1.26 10.40
C VAL A 52 19.95 0.43 10.93
N THR A 53 21.14 0.54 10.32
CA THR A 53 22.34 -0.20 10.76
C THR A 53 22.75 0.16 12.18
N ALA A 54 22.58 1.42 12.58
CA ALA A 54 22.86 1.85 13.95
C ALA A 54 21.87 1.24 14.96
N VAL A 55 20.57 1.22 14.65
CA VAL A 55 19.55 0.58 15.50
C VAL A 55 19.85 -0.90 15.70
N LEU A 56 20.23 -1.60 14.63
CA LEU A 56 20.60 -3.02 14.66
C LEU A 56 21.80 -3.28 15.57
N ALA A 57 22.85 -2.46 15.44
CA ALA A 57 24.04 -2.56 16.28
C ALA A 57 23.73 -2.31 17.76
N ASP A 58 22.83 -1.39 18.05
CA ASP A 58 22.43 -1.04 19.40
C ASP A 58 21.51 -2.11 20.02
N ALA A 59 20.52 -2.60 19.27
CA ALA A 59 19.62 -3.67 19.72
C ALA A 59 20.38 -4.97 20.03
N SER A 60 21.37 -5.32 19.21
CA SER A 60 22.21 -6.50 19.42
C SER A 60 23.04 -6.43 20.70
N LYS A 61 23.45 -5.21 21.12
CA LYS A 61 24.14 -4.98 22.40
C LYS A 61 23.18 -4.97 23.58
N ALA A 62 21.97 -4.48 23.38
CA ALA A 62 20.96 -4.34 24.41
C ALA A 62 20.41 -5.69 24.90
N SER A 63 20.00 -6.57 23.99
CA SER A 63 19.46 -7.89 24.35
C SER A 63 19.49 -8.87 23.18
N TYR A 64 20.58 -9.62 23.04
CA TYR A 64 20.72 -10.63 21.98
C TYR A 64 19.64 -11.71 22.04
N SER A 65 19.25 -12.15 23.25
CA SER A 65 18.20 -13.16 23.42
C SER A 65 16.83 -12.67 22.98
N ASP A 66 16.47 -11.42 23.27
CA ASP A 66 15.18 -10.87 22.81
C ASP A 66 15.18 -10.67 21.30
N VAL A 67 16.29 -10.20 20.71
CA VAL A 67 16.44 -10.12 19.25
C VAL A 67 16.28 -11.51 18.62
N LEU A 68 16.93 -12.54 19.18
CA LEU A 68 16.82 -13.89 18.66
C LEU A 68 15.37 -14.42 18.73
N ILE A 69 14.65 -14.18 19.82
CA ILE A 69 13.23 -14.53 19.93
C ILE A 69 12.42 -13.85 18.82
N LEU A 70 12.62 -12.55 18.57
CA LEU A 70 11.87 -11.80 17.55
C LEU A 70 12.16 -12.24 16.11
N LEU A 71 13.34 -12.80 15.86
CA LEU A 71 13.73 -13.33 14.56
C LEU A 71 13.31 -14.79 14.35
N THR A 72 13.00 -15.54 15.42
CA THR A 72 12.74 -16.98 15.35
C THR A 72 11.32 -17.40 15.74
N ASP A 73 10.62 -16.59 16.52
CA ASP A 73 9.21 -16.75 16.87
C ASP A 73 8.41 -15.62 16.21
N GLU A 74 7.35 -15.97 15.48
CA GLU A 74 6.48 -15.00 14.83
C GLU A 74 5.18 -14.75 15.61
N ARG A 75 4.80 -15.63 16.54
CA ARG A 75 3.47 -15.63 17.17
C ARG A 75 3.53 -16.28 18.55
N GLY A 76 3.44 -15.48 19.61
CA GLY A 76 3.33 -15.98 20.98
C GLY A 76 3.36 -14.90 22.07
N THR A 77 3.07 -15.30 23.31
CA THR A 77 3.22 -14.44 24.49
C THR A 77 4.68 -14.05 24.75
N GLU A 78 5.61 -14.94 24.40
CA GLU A 78 7.05 -14.70 24.51
C GLU A 78 7.51 -13.64 23.51
N PHE A 79 7.08 -13.72 22.25
CA PHE A 79 7.29 -12.69 21.23
C PHE A 79 6.84 -11.30 21.70
N SER A 80 5.58 -11.17 22.15
CA SER A 80 5.04 -9.89 22.61
C SER A 80 5.82 -9.33 23.80
N SER A 81 6.21 -10.19 24.74
CA SER A 81 6.99 -9.80 25.91
C SER A 81 8.42 -9.39 25.54
N ALA A 82 9.07 -10.11 24.62
CA ALA A 82 10.40 -9.80 24.09
C ALA A 82 10.39 -8.46 23.35
N LEU A 83 9.40 -8.22 22.47
CA LEU A 83 9.27 -6.96 21.74
C LEU A 83 9.13 -5.78 22.70
N LYS A 84 8.29 -5.91 23.72
CA LYS A 84 8.09 -4.87 24.73
C LYS A 84 9.37 -4.56 25.51
N ARG A 85 10.10 -5.59 25.96
CA ARG A 85 11.38 -5.41 26.68
C ARG A 85 12.41 -4.74 25.80
N LEU A 86 12.56 -5.21 24.56
CA LEU A 86 13.52 -4.65 23.62
C LEU A 86 13.18 -3.20 23.27
N HIS A 87 11.89 -2.90 23.03
CA HIS A 87 11.43 -1.53 22.81
C HIS A 87 11.78 -0.61 23.97
N GLN A 88 11.57 -1.02 25.22
CA GLN A 88 11.95 -0.20 26.40
C GLN A 88 13.43 0.16 26.45
N VAL A 89 14.32 -0.69 25.93
CA VAL A 89 15.78 -0.46 25.93
C VAL A 89 16.22 0.31 24.68
N VAL A 90 15.66 -0.01 23.52
CA VAL A 90 16.07 0.55 22.22
C VAL A 90 15.42 1.90 21.94
N ALA A 91 14.15 2.09 22.34
CA ALA A 91 13.41 3.33 22.11
C ALA A 91 14.16 4.61 22.56
N PRO A 92 14.77 4.69 23.76
CA PRO A 92 15.47 5.90 24.19
C PRO A 92 16.81 6.14 23.47
N LEU A 93 17.30 5.19 22.65
CA LEU A 93 18.62 5.31 22.03
C LEU A 93 18.62 6.33 20.88
N PRO A 94 19.71 7.11 20.70
CA PRO A 94 19.79 8.11 19.64
C PRO A 94 19.56 7.57 18.23
N SER A 95 20.01 6.33 17.96
CA SER A 95 19.83 5.65 16.68
C SER A 95 18.36 5.38 16.37
N PHE A 96 17.61 4.87 17.34
CA PHE A 96 16.17 4.63 17.19
C PHE A 96 15.41 5.94 17.09
N GLN A 97 15.74 6.93 17.92
CA GLN A 97 15.13 8.26 17.86
C GLN A 97 15.38 8.94 16.50
N GLN A 98 16.52 8.69 15.86
CA GLN A 98 16.76 9.14 14.48
C GLN A 98 15.85 8.41 13.48
N ALA A 99 15.80 7.08 13.52
CA ALA A 99 14.94 6.30 12.63
C ALA A 99 13.45 6.67 12.81
N LEU A 100 13.01 6.93 14.04
CA LEU A 100 11.65 7.38 14.34
C LEU A 100 11.35 8.75 13.73
N ARG A 101 12.26 9.72 13.82
CA ARG A 101 12.09 11.03 13.16
C ARG A 101 11.97 10.89 11.65
N GLU A 102 12.86 10.14 11.02
CA GLU A 102 12.83 9.87 9.57
C GLU A 102 11.51 9.19 9.15
N THR A 103 10.98 8.30 10.00
CA THR A 103 9.68 7.63 9.79
C THR A 103 8.49 8.58 9.96
N LEU A 104 8.53 9.47 10.94
CA LEU A 104 7.49 10.49 11.16
C LEU A 104 7.44 11.53 10.04
N GLU A 105 8.60 11.90 9.48
CA GLU A 105 8.69 12.74 8.29
C GLU A 105 8.01 12.05 7.10
N LEU A 106 8.33 10.78 6.83
CA LEU A 106 7.65 9.99 5.79
C LEU A 106 6.13 9.93 6.03
N ARG A 107 5.68 9.71 7.27
CA ARG A 107 4.25 9.68 7.61
C ARG A 107 3.53 10.96 7.20
N ALA A 108 4.13 12.12 7.52
CA ALA A 108 3.56 13.42 7.18
C ALA A 108 3.49 13.63 5.66
N GLU A 109 4.52 13.21 4.93
CA GLU A 109 4.54 13.27 3.46
C GLU A 109 3.46 12.37 2.83
N VAL A 110 3.32 11.12 3.28
CA VAL A 110 2.28 10.19 2.82
C VAL A 110 0.89 10.77 3.07
N GLU A 111 0.68 11.31 4.28
CA GLU A 111 -0.60 11.90 4.67
C GLU A 111 -0.95 13.13 3.80
N LEU A 112 0.02 13.98 3.51
CA LEU A 112 -0.15 15.15 2.65
C LEU A 112 -0.46 14.74 1.21
N GLU A 113 0.33 13.83 0.64
CA GLU A 113 0.17 13.36 -0.73
C GLU A 113 -1.19 12.67 -0.91
N TRP A 114 -1.55 11.76 0.00
CA TRP A 114 -2.86 11.12 -0.01
C TRP A 114 -4.00 12.12 0.07
N LYS A 115 -3.99 13.06 1.04
CA LYS A 115 -5.06 14.06 1.16
C LYS A 115 -5.24 14.88 -0.11
N SER A 116 -4.16 15.19 -0.82
CA SER A 116 -4.19 15.97 -2.06
C SER A 116 -4.76 15.19 -3.24
N LYS A 117 -4.65 13.85 -3.26
CA LYS A 117 -5.02 12.99 -4.39
C LYS A 117 -6.13 12.00 -4.13
N ALA A 118 -6.61 11.86 -2.89
CA ALA A 118 -7.57 10.83 -2.50
C ALA A 118 -8.84 10.86 -3.36
N ARG A 119 -9.41 12.05 -3.60
CA ARG A 119 -10.62 12.18 -4.43
C ARG A 119 -10.36 11.74 -5.87
N GLU A 120 -9.39 12.36 -6.52
CA GLU A 120 -9.05 12.11 -7.93
C GLU A 120 -8.71 10.63 -8.16
N SER A 121 -7.83 10.06 -7.32
CA SER A 121 -7.44 8.66 -7.42
C SER A 121 -8.60 7.69 -7.13
N THR A 122 -9.45 7.97 -6.14
CA THR A 122 -10.67 7.15 -5.90
C THR A 122 -11.60 7.16 -7.11
N GLU A 123 -11.81 8.33 -7.72
CA GLU A 123 -12.67 8.47 -8.90
C GLU A 123 -12.09 7.71 -10.11
N ILE A 124 -10.78 7.78 -10.32
CA ILE A 124 -10.08 7.01 -11.36
C ILE A 124 -10.23 5.50 -11.11
N VAL A 125 -9.87 5.02 -9.91
CA VAL A 125 -9.94 3.58 -9.60
C VAL A 125 -11.37 3.07 -9.71
N ARG A 126 -12.37 3.83 -9.24
CA ARG A 126 -13.79 3.53 -9.44
C ARG A 126 -14.14 3.39 -10.92
N ALA A 127 -13.70 4.33 -11.76
CA ALA A 127 -13.98 4.29 -13.20
C ALA A 127 -13.21 3.17 -13.94
N LEU A 128 -12.07 2.74 -13.42
CA LEU A 128 -11.29 1.63 -13.96
C LEU A 128 -11.83 0.27 -13.53
N THR A 129 -12.44 0.17 -12.35
CA THR A 129 -12.88 -1.12 -11.77
C THR A 129 -14.37 -1.37 -11.87
N GLY A 130 -15.18 -0.31 -11.80
CA GLY A 130 -16.63 -0.40 -11.58
C GLY A 130 -17.02 -0.64 -10.12
N PHE A 131 -16.06 -0.66 -9.17
CA PHE A 131 -16.33 -0.89 -7.76
C PHE A 131 -16.93 0.32 -7.04
N ASP A 132 -17.84 0.08 -6.08
CA ASP A 132 -18.30 1.12 -5.15
C ASP A 132 -17.31 1.32 -3.98
N ILE A 133 -16.14 1.87 -4.29
CA ILE A 133 -15.07 2.12 -3.30
C ILE A 133 -15.28 3.47 -2.61
N GLY A 134 -14.77 3.60 -1.39
CA GLY A 134 -14.64 4.87 -0.68
C GLY A 134 -15.36 4.92 0.67
N HIS A 135 -15.94 3.80 1.09
CA HIS A 135 -16.69 3.69 2.34
C HIS A 135 -15.83 3.13 3.49
N ASP A 136 -14.77 2.41 3.17
CA ASP A 136 -13.86 1.79 4.14
C ASP A 136 -12.76 2.73 4.61
N ILE A 137 -12.12 2.38 5.73
CA ILE A 137 -10.94 3.08 6.25
C ILE A 137 -9.81 2.06 6.36
N TYR A 138 -8.76 2.22 5.55
CA TYR A 138 -7.57 1.37 5.67
C TYR A 138 -6.59 1.97 6.67
N ARG A 139 -6.06 1.14 7.57
CA ARG A 139 -5.03 1.52 8.53
C ARG A 139 -3.66 1.27 7.90
N VAL A 140 -2.84 2.32 7.81
CA VAL A 140 -1.52 2.28 7.20
C VAL A 140 -0.46 2.48 8.27
N PHE A 141 0.31 1.43 8.55
CA PHE A 141 1.47 1.47 9.43
C PHE A 141 2.70 1.89 8.64
N ILE A 142 3.18 3.10 8.92
CA ILE A 142 4.37 3.64 8.26
C ILE A 142 5.63 3.07 8.92
N THR A 143 6.46 2.44 8.10
CA THR A 143 7.79 1.94 8.45
C THR A 143 8.88 2.85 7.91
N HIS A 144 10.13 2.56 8.26
CA HIS A 144 11.26 3.38 7.85
C HIS A 144 11.42 3.44 6.31
N PRO A 145 11.67 4.63 5.71
CA PRO A 145 11.71 4.81 4.25
C PRO A 145 12.72 3.93 3.52
N SER A 146 13.82 3.55 4.17
CA SER A 146 14.85 2.69 3.56
C SER A 146 14.48 1.21 3.48
N LEU A 147 13.40 0.78 4.14
CA LEU A 147 12.98 -0.63 4.11
C LEU A 147 12.31 -1.00 2.79
N ARG A 148 11.73 -0.02 2.07
CA ARG A 148 11.08 -0.22 0.75
C ARG A 148 10.04 -1.35 0.77
N ASN A 149 9.24 -1.44 1.82
CA ASN A 149 8.20 -2.44 1.98
C ASN A 149 6.81 -1.86 1.61
N GLY A 150 6.00 -2.66 0.93
CA GLY A 150 4.56 -2.48 0.72
C GLY A 150 3.90 -3.84 0.92
N CYS A 151 2.90 -3.92 1.79
CA CYS A 151 2.20 -5.17 2.03
C CYS A 151 0.82 -4.95 2.65
N TYR A 152 -0.20 -5.57 2.06
CA TYR A 152 -1.52 -5.77 2.65
C TYR A 152 -1.51 -6.97 3.61
N PHE A 153 -1.96 -6.76 4.86
CA PHE A 153 -1.97 -7.78 5.92
C PHE A 153 -3.33 -8.47 6.12
N GLY A 154 -4.33 -8.13 5.32
CA GLY A 154 -5.72 -8.46 5.63
C GLY A 154 -6.36 -7.41 6.54
N ASP A 155 -7.67 -7.52 6.76
CA ASP A 155 -8.44 -6.69 7.69
C ASP A 155 -8.21 -5.18 7.52
N GLN A 156 -8.11 -4.73 6.27
CA GLN A 156 -7.90 -3.32 5.91
C GLN A 156 -6.60 -2.72 6.50
N GLN A 157 -5.58 -3.54 6.74
CA GLN A 157 -4.28 -3.12 7.28
C GLN A 157 -3.18 -3.20 6.22
N ILE A 158 -2.36 -2.15 6.14
CA ILE A 158 -1.27 -2.01 5.17
C ILE A 158 0.00 -1.61 5.92
N GLY A 159 1.12 -2.26 5.59
CA GLY A 159 2.46 -1.83 5.97
C GLY A 159 3.11 -1.10 4.81
N TRP A 160 3.65 0.09 5.06
CA TRP A 160 4.25 0.91 3.99
C TRP A 160 5.51 1.64 4.44
N GLY A 161 6.59 1.47 3.69
CA GLY A 161 7.83 2.21 3.82
C GLY A 161 8.47 2.35 2.45
N GLY A 162 8.76 3.56 2.01
CA GLY A 162 9.36 3.78 0.70
C GLY A 162 9.64 5.25 0.44
N VAL A 163 10.64 5.50 -0.40
CA VAL A 163 10.97 6.85 -0.86
C VAL A 163 10.20 7.16 -2.13
N ASN A 164 9.84 8.43 -2.32
CA ASN A 164 9.14 8.88 -3.52
C ASN A 164 10.11 8.79 -4.72
N GLU A 165 9.87 7.90 -5.67
CA GLU A 165 10.70 7.79 -6.87
C GLU A 165 10.19 8.68 -8.02
N TRP A 166 8.88 9.00 -8.01
CA TRP A 166 8.21 9.90 -8.96
C TRP A 166 6.94 10.51 -8.33
N PRO A 167 6.34 11.58 -8.89
CA PRO A 167 5.18 12.25 -8.29
C PRO A 167 3.98 11.31 -8.09
N ASN A 168 3.27 11.35 -6.96
CA ASN A 168 2.13 10.47 -6.67
C ASN A 168 2.48 8.97 -6.50
N TYR A 169 3.77 8.60 -6.37
CA TYR A 169 4.20 7.20 -6.18
C TYR A 169 3.47 6.54 -5.01
N ARG A 170 3.41 7.22 -3.85
CA ARG A 170 2.78 6.65 -2.65
C ARG A 170 1.29 6.41 -2.83
N VAL A 171 0.60 7.31 -3.53
CA VAL A 171 -0.84 7.17 -3.80
C VAL A 171 -1.08 5.95 -4.68
N VAL A 172 -0.27 5.76 -5.71
CA VAL A 172 -0.39 4.62 -6.62
C VAL A 172 -0.18 3.30 -5.89
N TYR A 173 0.90 3.19 -5.11
CA TYR A 173 1.19 1.94 -4.39
C TYR A 173 0.28 1.71 -3.18
N LEU A 174 -0.24 2.75 -2.52
CA LEU A 174 -1.30 2.54 -1.51
C LEU A 174 -2.56 1.97 -2.16
N TRP A 175 -2.92 2.40 -3.38
CA TRP A 175 -3.99 1.76 -4.14
C TRP A 175 -3.68 0.33 -4.53
N HIS A 176 -2.42 0.02 -4.88
CA HIS A 176 -1.96 -1.35 -5.13
C HIS A 176 -2.30 -2.24 -3.92
N GLU A 177 -1.88 -1.84 -2.73
CA GLU A 177 -2.14 -2.60 -1.50
C GLU A 177 -3.63 -2.65 -1.13
N ILE A 178 -4.39 -1.57 -1.33
CA ILE A 178 -5.84 -1.58 -1.07
C ILE A 178 -6.53 -2.65 -1.93
N LEU A 179 -6.15 -2.79 -3.20
CA LEU A 179 -6.81 -3.71 -4.12
C LEU A 179 -6.48 -5.18 -3.84
N HIS A 180 -5.45 -5.48 -3.05
CA HIS A 180 -5.19 -6.82 -2.53
C HIS A 180 -6.23 -7.31 -1.52
N ASP A 181 -7.12 -6.45 -1.03
CA ASP A 181 -8.26 -6.88 -0.22
C ASP A 181 -9.15 -7.86 -1.00
N GLU A 182 -9.52 -8.96 -0.35
CA GLU A 182 -10.38 -10.02 -0.91
C GLU A 182 -11.77 -9.50 -1.31
N GLN A 183 -12.24 -8.39 -0.71
CA GLN A 183 -13.48 -7.75 -1.15
C GLN A 183 -13.36 -7.11 -2.55
N TRP A 184 -12.15 -6.76 -2.98
CA TRP A 184 -11.86 -6.14 -4.27
C TRP A 184 -11.33 -7.15 -5.29
N LEU A 185 -10.05 -7.49 -5.21
CA LEU A 185 -9.36 -8.37 -6.16
C LEU A 185 -8.64 -9.54 -5.47
N GLY A 186 -8.25 -9.44 -4.21
CA GLY A 186 -7.50 -10.51 -3.52
C GLY A 186 -6.06 -10.68 -4.04
N THR A 187 -5.42 -11.80 -3.69
CA THR A 187 -3.95 -11.96 -3.82
C THR A 187 -3.46 -13.04 -4.79
N SER A 188 -4.29 -13.52 -5.73
CA SER A 188 -3.82 -14.49 -6.75
C SER A 188 -2.85 -13.85 -7.75
N ASP A 189 -1.95 -14.61 -8.39
CA ASP A 189 -1.01 -14.08 -9.39
C ASP A 189 -1.71 -13.33 -10.54
N LEU A 190 -2.87 -13.84 -11.00
CA LEU A 190 -3.70 -13.17 -11.99
C LEU A 190 -4.19 -11.81 -11.49
N ASN A 191 -4.67 -11.75 -10.25
CA ASN A 191 -5.17 -10.53 -9.65
C ASN A 191 -4.01 -9.55 -9.37
N HIS A 192 -2.85 -10.04 -8.96
CA HIS A 192 -1.66 -9.23 -8.76
C HIS A 192 -1.20 -8.59 -10.08
N ALA A 193 -1.07 -9.37 -11.17
CA ALA A 193 -0.72 -8.81 -12.48
C ALA A 193 -1.75 -7.77 -12.97
N LEU A 194 -3.03 -7.95 -12.63
CA LEU A 194 -4.09 -6.99 -12.95
C LEU A 194 -4.03 -5.74 -12.08
N ILE A 195 -3.72 -5.88 -10.78
CA ILE A 195 -3.46 -4.76 -9.86
C ILE A 195 -2.32 -3.92 -10.44
N GLU A 196 -1.19 -4.50 -10.83
CA GLU A 196 -0.06 -3.76 -11.42
C GLU A 196 -0.43 -3.03 -12.72
N LEU A 197 -1.23 -3.66 -13.58
CA LEU A 197 -1.74 -3.01 -14.79
C LEU A 197 -2.62 -1.80 -14.44
N LEU A 198 -3.47 -1.94 -13.42
CA LEU A 198 -4.43 -0.94 -13.00
C LEU A 198 -3.77 0.22 -12.24
N THR A 199 -2.92 -0.08 -11.27
CA THR A 199 -2.32 0.92 -10.37
C THR A 199 -1.00 1.41 -10.93
N ASP A 200 -0.01 0.52 -10.95
CA ASP A 200 1.41 0.85 -11.17
C ASP A 200 1.62 1.43 -12.59
N ASN A 201 0.70 1.12 -13.50
CA ASN A 201 0.71 1.60 -14.86
C ASN A 201 -0.43 2.57 -15.17
N GLU A 202 -1.69 2.15 -15.15
CA GLU A 202 -2.81 3.00 -15.58
C GLU A 202 -3.10 4.18 -14.63
N LEU A 203 -3.21 3.94 -13.32
CA LEU A 203 -3.40 5.01 -12.34
C LEU A 203 -2.20 5.96 -12.31
N ARG A 204 -0.97 5.44 -12.37
CA ARG A 204 0.25 6.25 -12.49
C ARG A 204 0.17 7.20 -13.68
N VAL A 205 -0.16 6.70 -14.88
CA VAL A 205 -0.28 7.53 -16.09
C VAL A 205 -1.39 8.56 -15.95
N ARG A 206 -2.55 8.21 -15.37
CA ARG A 206 -3.64 9.17 -15.21
C ARG A 206 -3.32 10.28 -14.21
N LEU A 207 -2.61 9.97 -13.13
CA LEU A 207 -2.22 10.97 -12.12
C LEU A 207 -1.04 11.85 -12.54
N ASN A 208 -0.13 11.31 -13.37
CA ASN A 208 1.14 11.97 -13.72
C ASN A 208 1.24 12.42 -15.18
N GLY A 209 0.30 12.02 -16.03
CA GLY A 209 0.47 12.05 -17.48
C GLY A 209 1.46 10.99 -17.97
N GLY A 210 1.72 11.02 -19.28
CA GLY A 210 2.67 10.13 -19.95
C GLY A 210 2.03 8.88 -20.55
N SER A 211 2.83 7.83 -20.71
CA SER A 211 2.44 6.56 -21.31
C SER A 211 3.33 5.45 -20.78
N TYR A 212 2.80 4.22 -20.69
CA TYR A 212 3.61 3.02 -20.57
C TYR A 212 3.79 2.36 -21.96
N PRO A 213 4.95 1.73 -22.24
CA PRO A 213 6.12 1.52 -21.35
C PRO A 213 6.94 2.80 -21.04
N PRO A 214 7.79 2.82 -19.97
CA PRO A 214 8.21 1.66 -19.18
C PRO A 214 7.12 1.11 -18.24
N TRP A 215 7.12 -0.21 -18.09
CA TRP A 215 6.23 -0.95 -17.19
C TRP A 215 6.78 -0.91 -15.76
N GLU A 216 5.90 -0.66 -14.80
CA GLU A 216 6.16 -0.78 -13.37
C GLU A 216 5.54 -2.08 -12.85
N GLY A 217 6.19 -2.72 -11.86
CA GLY A 217 5.72 -3.96 -11.22
C GLY A 217 6.78 -5.08 -11.18
N HIS A 218 6.33 -6.26 -10.76
CA HIS A 218 7.13 -7.47 -10.58
C HIS A 218 7.47 -8.11 -11.93
N ARG A 219 8.75 -8.35 -12.18
CA ARG A 219 9.24 -8.89 -13.46
C ARG A 219 8.82 -10.33 -13.71
N GLU A 220 8.64 -11.10 -12.64
CA GLU A 220 8.12 -12.46 -12.69
C GLU A 220 6.69 -12.53 -13.24
N LEU A 221 5.92 -11.43 -13.16
CA LEU A 221 4.58 -11.32 -13.71
C LEU A 221 4.56 -10.84 -15.17
N ASP A 222 5.71 -10.50 -15.76
CA ASP A 222 5.79 -10.04 -17.16
C ASP A 222 5.10 -10.99 -18.15
N PRO A 223 5.30 -12.33 -18.11
CA PRO A 223 4.63 -13.22 -19.05
C PRO A 223 3.10 -13.20 -18.92
N LEU A 224 2.59 -13.09 -17.69
CA LEU A 224 1.15 -13.04 -17.43
C LEU A 224 0.57 -11.69 -17.87
N ARG A 225 1.27 -10.60 -17.57
CA ARG A 225 0.92 -9.26 -18.02
C ARG A 225 0.86 -9.19 -19.54
N GLU A 226 1.87 -9.69 -20.24
CA GLU A 226 1.89 -9.74 -21.70
C GLU A 226 0.70 -10.51 -22.29
N LYS A 227 0.29 -11.60 -21.64
CA LYS A 227 -0.92 -12.37 -22.01
C LYS A 227 -2.19 -11.53 -21.82
N LEU A 228 -2.30 -10.76 -20.75
CA LEU A 228 -3.47 -9.93 -20.43
C LEU A 228 -3.59 -8.67 -21.31
N LEU A 229 -2.47 -8.13 -21.80
CA LEU A 229 -2.43 -6.81 -22.45
C LEU A 229 -3.41 -6.60 -23.60
N PRO A 230 -3.62 -7.54 -24.55
CA PRO A 230 -4.56 -7.33 -25.65
C PRO A 230 -5.99 -7.11 -25.15
N ASP A 231 -6.44 -7.95 -24.22
CA ASP A 231 -7.78 -7.85 -23.64
C ASP A 231 -7.90 -6.65 -22.69
N TRP A 232 -6.83 -6.32 -21.95
CA TRP A 232 -6.78 -5.15 -21.08
C TRP A 232 -6.96 -3.85 -21.87
N ARG A 233 -6.34 -3.72 -23.05
CA ARG A 233 -6.55 -2.57 -23.94
C ARG A 233 -8.00 -2.47 -24.39
N ALA A 234 -8.59 -3.58 -24.83
CA ALA A 234 -10.00 -3.62 -25.21
C ALA A 234 -10.92 -3.27 -24.02
N TYR A 235 -10.57 -3.68 -22.81
CA TYR A 235 -11.28 -3.31 -21.57
C TYR A 235 -11.21 -1.81 -21.28
N LEU A 236 -10.05 -1.19 -21.46
CA LEU A 236 -9.88 0.25 -21.26
C LEU A 236 -10.70 1.10 -22.24
N GLU A 237 -11.07 0.58 -23.41
CA GLU A 237 -11.92 1.28 -24.40
C GLU A 237 -13.42 1.23 -24.07
N GLN A 238 -13.84 0.44 -23.07
CA GLN A 238 -15.25 0.31 -22.69
C GLN A 238 -15.75 1.51 -21.86
N ASP A 239 -16.98 1.94 -22.13
CA ASP A 239 -17.65 3.00 -21.36
C ASP A 239 -18.10 2.54 -19.96
N ASN A 240 -18.57 1.29 -19.85
CA ASN A 240 -19.07 0.70 -18.61
C ASN A 240 -18.18 -0.49 -18.21
N ARG A 241 -17.06 -0.17 -17.58
CA ARG A 241 -16.06 -1.15 -17.14
C ARG A 241 -16.54 -1.92 -15.90
N ASP A 242 -16.33 -3.23 -15.93
CA ASP A 242 -16.62 -4.16 -14.83
C ASP A 242 -15.45 -5.14 -14.72
N ILE A 243 -14.55 -4.89 -13.76
CA ILE A 243 -13.30 -5.63 -13.63
C ILE A 243 -13.53 -7.10 -13.25
N ARG A 244 -14.64 -7.41 -12.58
CA ARG A 244 -14.98 -8.80 -12.21
C ARG A 244 -15.33 -9.63 -13.43
N LYS A 245 -16.08 -9.04 -14.39
CA LYS A 245 -16.33 -9.68 -15.69
C LYS A 245 -15.06 -9.86 -16.49
N PHE A 246 -14.16 -8.86 -16.45
CA PHE A 246 -12.85 -8.99 -17.08
C PHE A 246 -12.09 -10.20 -16.52
N ILE A 247 -11.94 -10.30 -15.19
CA ILE A 247 -11.23 -11.41 -14.53
C ILE A 247 -11.86 -12.77 -14.88
N ALA A 248 -13.19 -12.89 -14.81
CA ALA A 248 -13.89 -14.13 -15.16
C ALA A 248 -13.56 -14.58 -16.60
N SER A 249 -13.50 -13.64 -17.55
CA SER A 249 -13.16 -13.95 -18.95
C SER A 249 -11.70 -14.42 -19.13
N GLN A 250 -10.79 -14.01 -18.24
CA GLN A 250 -9.38 -14.43 -18.29
C GLN A 250 -9.19 -15.82 -17.70
N VAL A 251 -9.94 -16.17 -16.66
CA VAL A 251 -9.95 -17.52 -16.08
C VAL A 251 -10.47 -18.55 -17.08
N GLU A 252 -11.49 -18.23 -17.86
CA GLU A 252 -12.04 -19.14 -18.88
C GLU A 252 -11.09 -19.39 -20.06
N LYS A 253 -10.14 -18.47 -20.32
CA LYS A 253 -9.12 -18.57 -21.38
C LYS A 253 -7.82 -19.25 -20.90
N GLY A 254 -7.67 -19.47 -19.60
CA GLY A 254 -6.48 -20.06 -18.96
C GLY A 254 -6.51 -21.57 -19.01
#